data_AF-A0A2E0TFX1-F1
#
_entry.id   AF-A0A2E0TFX1-F1
#
_cell.length_a   1.000
_cell.length_b   1.000
_cell.length_c   1.000
_cell.angle_alpha   90.00
_cell.angle_beta   90.00
_cell.angle_gamma   90.00
#
_symmetry.space_group_name_H-M   'P 1'
#
loop_
_entity.id
_entity.type
_entity.pdbx_description
1 polymer ?
#
loop_
_entity_poly.entity_id
_entity_poly.type
_entity_poly.pdbx_seq_one_letter_code
_entity_poly.pdbx_strand_id
1 'polypeptide(L)'
;MRKGEKKRRWTAEERAFVVANYGRMSHGEIAKHLGRSTIAVQAFARRFRLVKDAQPTLEVDPEALTPAQVRTLVQRVEMLERAVAEYEEEREGWLERIDALEGRVAASKR
;
A
#
# COMPACT_ATOMS: atom_id res chain seq x y z
N MET A 1 24.12 25.25 1.31
CA MET A 1 23.52 25.14 2.66
C MET A 1 24.23 26.11 3.58
N ARG A 2 23.50 26.97 4.31
CA ARG A 2 24.10 27.85 5.32
C ARG A 2 24.42 27.03 6.58
N LYS A 3 25.56 27.31 7.21
CA LYS A 3 26.03 26.64 8.44
C LYS A 3 25.06 26.99 9.58
N GLY A 4 24.22 26.03 10.01
CA GLY A 4 23.31 26.18 11.16
C GLY A 4 21.85 25.79 10.93
N GLU A 5 21.41 25.52 9.69
CA GLU A 5 20.02 25.17 9.42
C GLU A 5 19.72 23.69 9.73
N LYS A 6 18.72 23.44 10.58
CA LYS A 6 18.31 22.07 10.96
C LYS A 6 17.83 21.32 9.73
N LYS A 7 18.37 20.12 9.48
CA LYS A 7 17.95 19.28 8.34
C LYS A 7 16.48 18.89 8.48
N ARG A 8 15.65 19.26 7.50
CA ARG A 8 14.26 18.79 7.36
C ARG A 8 14.22 17.26 7.38
N ARG A 9 13.36 16.66 8.23
CA ARG A 9 13.19 15.21 8.32
C ARG A 9 12.57 14.65 7.03
N TRP A 10 12.92 13.42 6.65
CA TRP A 10 12.30 12.72 5.52
C TRP A 10 10.95 12.11 5.95
N THR A 11 9.86 12.39 5.24
CA THR A 11 8.55 11.71 5.44
C THR A 11 8.54 10.34 4.77
N ALA A 12 7.53 9.52 5.04
CA ALA A 12 7.44 8.18 4.43
C ALA A 12 7.26 8.26 2.91
N GLU A 13 6.45 9.21 2.47
CA GLU A 13 6.11 9.47 1.07
C GLU A 13 7.34 9.94 0.29
N GLU A 14 8.11 10.87 0.87
CA GLU A 14 9.36 11.33 0.25
C GLU A 14 10.38 10.18 0.13
N ARG A 15 10.49 9.31 1.14
CA ARG A 15 11.38 8.15 1.07
C ARG A 15 10.94 7.18 -0.02
N ALA A 16 9.65 6.86 -0.07
CA ALA A 16 9.07 5.97 -1.06
C ALA A 16 9.32 6.52 -2.48
N PHE A 17 9.11 7.81 -2.69
CA PHE A 17 9.35 8.47 -3.97
C PHE A 17 10.82 8.39 -4.39
N VAL A 18 11.78 8.63 -3.48
CA VAL A 18 13.21 8.50 -3.82
C VAL A 18 13.53 7.05 -4.20
N VAL A 19 13.08 6.06 -3.42
CA VAL A 19 13.37 4.64 -3.70
C VAL A 19 12.76 4.19 -5.04
N ALA A 20 11.51 4.57 -5.32
CA ALA A 20 10.82 4.18 -6.55
C ALA A 20 11.44 4.80 -7.82
N ASN A 21 12.05 5.98 -7.71
CA ASN A 21 12.56 6.74 -8.85
C ASN A 21 14.10 6.76 -8.94
N TYR A 22 14.80 6.22 -7.95
CA TYR A 22 16.27 6.15 -7.97
C TYR A 22 16.74 5.30 -9.16
N GLY A 23 17.59 5.88 -10.01
CA GLY A 23 18.08 5.23 -11.23
C GLY A 23 17.27 5.55 -12.49
N ARG A 24 15.99 5.92 -12.37
CA ARG A 24 15.14 6.41 -13.48
C ARG A 24 15.21 7.91 -13.67
N MET A 25 15.16 8.63 -12.55
CA MET A 25 15.28 10.08 -12.51
C MET A 25 16.66 10.47 -12.00
N SER A 26 17.20 11.55 -12.54
CA SER A 26 18.38 12.19 -11.97
C SER A 26 18.08 12.69 -10.55
N HIS A 27 19.12 12.79 -9.71
CA HIS A 27 18.94 13.35 -8.36
C HIS A 27 18.36 14.77 -8.37
N GLY A 28 18.61 15.54 -9.45
CA GLY A 28 18.07 16.88 -9.63
C GLY A 28 16.56 16.89 -9.87
N GLU A 29 16.05 15.96 -10.68
CA GLU A 29 14.60 15.85 -10.94
C GLU A 29 13.85 15.38 -9.70
N ILE A 30 14.42 14.40 -8.97
CA ILE A 30 13.87 13.94 -7.69
C ILE A 30 13.87 15.09 -6.67
N ALA A 31 14.96 15.85 -6.60
CA ALA A 31 15.07 17.01 -5.72
C ALA A 31 14.03 18.08 -6.05
N LYS A 32 13.83 18.38 -7.33
CA LYS A 32 12.81 19.32 -7.82
C LYS A 32 11.40 18.88 -7.43
N HIS A 33 11.08 17.59 -7.61
CA HIS A 33 9.77 17.04 -7.26
C HIS A 33 9.49 17.14 -5.76
N LEU A 34 10.48 16.87 -4.91
CA LEU A 34 10.32 16.86 -3.46
C LEU A 34 10.54 18.23 -2.78
N GLY A 35 10.89 19.27 -3.55
CA GLY A 35 11.28 20.57 -3.00
C GLY A 35 12.50 20.46 -2.08
N ARG A 36 13.47 19.61 -2.44
CA ARG A 36 14.72 19.38 -1.70
C ARG A 36 15.92 19.80 -2.54
N SER A 37 17.10 19.81 -1.93
CA SER A 37 18.35 19.99 -2.66
C SER A 37 18.86 18.66 -3.21
N THR A 38 19.54 18.71 -4.35
CA THR A 38 20.20 17.54 -4.97
C THR A 38 21.16 16.84 -4.00
N ILE A 39 21.90 17.63 -3.20
CA ILE A 39 22.81 17.12 -2.17
C ILE A 39 22.06 16.32 -1.09
N ALA A 40 20.84 16.74 -0.71
CA ALA A 40 20.04 16.01 0.26
C ALA A 40 19.60 14.64 -0.28
N VAL A 41 19.22 14.57 -1.57
CA VAL A 41 18.86 13.31 -2.24
C VAL A 41 20.07 12.38 -2.35
N GLN A 42 21.24 12.91 -2.72
CA GLN A 42 22.50 12.14 -2.75
C GLN A 42 22.87 11.59 -1.38
N ALA A 43 22.78 12.42 -0.33
CA ALA A 43 23.07 12.00 1.04
C ALA A 43 22.08 10.93 1.53
N PHE A 44 20.81 11.04 1.14
CA PHE A 44 19.80 10.02 1.40
C PHE A 44 20.17 8.71 0.72
N ALA A 45 20.39 8.73 -0.59
CA ALA A 45 20.73 7.53 -1.35
C ALA A 45 21.98 6.82 -0.80
N ARG A 46 23.01 7.58 -0.43
CA ARG A 46 24.21 7.03 0.22
C ARG A 46 23.91 6.41 1.58
N ARG A 47 23.10 7.09 2.41
CA ARG A 47 22.72 6.59 3.74
C ARG A 47 21.90 5.31 3.67
N PHE A 48 21.03 5.20 2.67
CA PHE A 48 20.16 4.04 2.45
C PHE A 48 20.72 3.03 1.45
N ARG A 49 21.99 3.20 1.03
CA ARG A 49 22.71 2.32 0.10
C ARG A 49 21.90 1.97 -1.15
N LEU A 50 21.20 2.96 -1.71
CA LEU A 50 20.49 2.78 -2.97
C LEU A 50 21.53 2.58 -4.08
N VAL A 51 21.48 1.44 -4.76
CA VAL A 51 22.33 1.15 -5.92
C VAL A 51 21.55 1.49 -7.19
N LYS A 52 22.24 2.06 -8.18
CA LYS A 52 21.64 2.55 -9.45
C LYS A 52 20.99 1.42 -10.26
N ASP A 53 21.33 0.17 -9.94
CA ASP A 53 20.87 -1.04 -10.62
C ASP A 53 19.90 -1.90 -9.79
N ALA A 54 19.44 -1.42 -8.62
CA ALA A 54 18.43 -2.13 -7.84
C ALA A 54 17.03 -1.56 -8.11
N GLN A 55 16.47 -1.96 -9.25
CA GLN A 55 15.09 -2.41 -9.18
C GLN A 55 15.15 -3.92 -8.89
N PRO A 56 14.34 -4.46 -7.97
CA PRO A 56 13.67 -5.70 -8.32
C PRO A 56 12.92 -5.33 -9.59
N THR A 57 13.37 -5.82 -10.74
CA THR A 57 12.59 -5.69 -11.94
C THR A 57 11.20 -6.21 -11.57
N LEU A 58 10.20 -5.33 -11.55
CA LEU A 58 8.81 -5.71 -11.79
C LEU A 58 8.67 -6.04 -13.29
N GLU A 59 9.69 -6.63 -13.90
CA GLU A 59 9.48 -7.66 -14.89
C GLU A 59 8.97 -8.84 -14.05
N VAL A 60 7.67 -8.82 -13.77
CA VAL A 60 6.94 -10.08 -13.77
C VAL A 60 7.28 -10.64 -15.14
N ASP A 61 8.15 -11.65 -15.18
CA ASP A 61 8.32 -12.46 -16.37
C ASP A 61 6.89 -12.70 -16.91
N PRO A 62 6.56 -12.41 -18.17
CA PRO A 62 5.22 -12.67 -18.67
C PRO A 62 4.81 -14.15 -18.50
N GLU A 63 5.74 -15.04 -18.13
CA GLU A 63 5.53 -16.42 -17.71
C GLU A 63 5.48 -16.66 -16.16
N ALA A 64 5.54 -15.60 -15.34
CA ALA A 64 5.67 -15.61 -13.86
C ALA A 64 4.41 -15.98 -13.06
N LEU A 65 3.44 -16.62 -13.69
CA LEU A 65 2.61 -17.59 -12.99
C LEU A 65 2.44 -18.78 -13.91
N THR A 66 3.03 -19.91 -13.52
CA THR A 66 2.75 -21.18 -14.17
C THR A 66 1.23 -21.41 -14.16
N PRO A 67 0.66 -22.14 -15.13
CA PRO A 67 -0.76 -22.47 -15.13
C PRO A 67 -1.22 -23.13 -13.81
N ALA A 68 -0.33 -23.82 -13.10
CA ALA A 68 -0.60 -24.36 -11.77
C ALA A 68 -0.79 -23.27 -10.72
N GLN A 69 0.09 -22.26 -10.69
CA GLN A 69 -0.03 -21.14 -9.76
C GLN A 69 -1.27 -20.29 -10.08
N VAL A 70 -1.63 -20.11 -11.36
CA VAL A 70 -2.88 -19.43 -11.75
C VAL A 70 -4.09 -20.19 -11.23
N ARG A 71 -4.14 -21.51 -11.43
CA ARG A 71 -5.23 -22.35 -10.89
C ARG A 71 -5.33 -22.25 -9.37
N THR A 72 -4.21 -22.28 -8.66
CA THR A 72 -4.19 -22.12 -7.19
C THR A 72 -4.72 -20.75 -6.75
N LEU A 73 -4.36 -19.68 -7.46
CA LEU A 73 -4.89 -18.34 -7.14
C LEU A 73 -6.39 -18.23 -7.41
N VAL A 74 -6.87 -18.78 -8.53
CA VAL A 74 -8.31 -18.81 -8.84
C VAL A 74 -9.08 -19.55 -7.76
N GLN A 75 -8.61 -20.74 -7.36
CA GLN A 75 -9.22 -21.51 -6.26
C GLN A 75 -9.27 -20.72 -4.95
N ARG A 76 -8.21 -19.95 -4.65
CA ARG A 76 -8.14 -19.13 -3.44
C ARG A 76 -9.09 -17.93 -3.50
N VAL A 77 -9.26 -17.31 -4.67
CA VAL A 77 -10.24 -16.24 -4.87
C VAL A 77 -11.66 -16.78 -4.72
N GLU A 78 -11.98 -17.90 -5.36
CA GLU A 78 -13.29 -18.55 -5.24
C GLU A 78 -13.61 -18.92 -3.78
N MET A 79 -12.63 -19.41 -3.02
CA MET A 79 -12.80 -19.71 -1.60
C MET A 79 -13.10 -18.46 -0.78
N LEU A 80 -12.40 -17.35 -1.07
CA LEU A 80 -12.64 -16.08 -0.39
C LEU A 80 -14.00 -15.48 -0.73
N GLU A 81 -14.42 -15.56 -1.99
CA GLU A 81 -15.76 -15.11 -2.40
C GLU A 81 -16.86 -15.88 -1.66
N ARG A 82 -16.71 -17.21 -1.51
CA ARG A 82 -17.65 -18.01 -0.71
C ARG A 82 -17.66 -17.61 0.76
N ALA A 83 -16.49 -17.40 1.36
CA ALA A 83 -16.38 -16.98 2.75
C ALA A 83 -16.97 -15.57 2.98
N VAL A 84 -16.82 -14.66 2.01
CA VAL A 84 -17.44 -13.33 2.05
C VAL A 84 -18.96 -13.45 1.97
N ALA A 85 -19.49 -14.28 1.08
CA ALA A 85 -20.94 -14.51 0.97
C ALA A 85 -21.54 -15.07 2.27
N GLU A 86 -20.88 -16.07 2.89
CA GLU A 86 -21.30 -16.63 4.18
C GLU A 86 -21.33 -15.56 5.29
N TYR A 87 -20.31 -14.70 5.32
CA TYR A 87 -20.26 -13.58 6.27
C TYR A 87 -21.37 -12.54 6.02
N GLU A 88 -21.70 -12.26 4.76
CA GLU A 88 -22.79 -11.35 4.40
C GLU A 88 -24.16 -11.90 4.84
N GLU A 89 -24.43 -13.19 4.63
CA GLU A 89 -25.65 -13.86 5.10
C GLU A 89 -25.76 -13.84 6.63
N GLU A 90 -24.66 -14.15 7.33
CA GLU A 90 -24.64 -14.10 8.80
C GLU A 90 -24.89 -12.68 9.30
N ARG A 91 -24.27 -11.68 8.66
CA ARG A 91 -24.45 -10.26 8.98
C ARG A 91 -25.89 -9.81 8.76
N GLU A 92 -26.54 -10.21 7.68
CA GLU A 92 -27.96 -9.91 7.43
C GLU A 92 -28.84 -10.49 8.54
N GLY A 93 -28.61 -11.76 8.92
CA GLY A 93 -29.34 -12.39 10.03
C GLY A 93 -29.12 -11.68 11.38
N TRP A 94 -27.94 -11.13 11.63
CA TRP A 94 -27.68 -10.30 12.82
C TRP A 94 -28.42 -8.95 12.76
N LEU A 95 -28.50 -8.30 11.60
CA LEU A 95 -29.22 -7.05 11.43
C LEU A 95 -30.73 -7.24 11.64
N GLU A 96 -31.33 -8.29 11.07
CA GLU A 96 -32.75 -8.61 11.30
C GLU A 96 -33.08 -8.84 12.78
N ARG A 97 -32.18 -9.51 13.50
CA ARG A 97 -32.32 -9.72 14.95
C ARG A 97 -32.25 -8.41 15.72
N ILE A 98 -31.36 -7.49 15.34
CA ILE A 98 -31.25 -6.17 15.95
C ILE A 98 -32.55 -5.38 15.71
N ASP A 99 -33.04 -5.31 14.48
CA ASP A 99 -34.29 -4.60 14.15
C ASP A 99 -35.49 -5.17 14.91
N ALA A 100 -35.58 -6.51 15.00
CA ALA A 100 -36.64 -7.17 15.77
C ALA A 100 -36.56 -6.83 17.27
N LEU A 101 -35.36 -6.76 17.84
CA LEU A 101 -35.16 -6.37 19.24
C LEU A 101 -35.52 -4.89 19.47
N GLU A 102 -35.09 -4.00 18.58
CA GLU A 102 -35.42 -2.58 18.64
C GLU A 102 -36.94 -2.34 18.56
N GLY A 103 -37.62 -3.04 17.65
CA GLY A 103 -39.08 -3.01 17.54
C GLY A 103 -39.80 -3.46 18.81
N ARG A 104 -39.30 -4.53 19.46
CA ARG A 104 -39.84 -5.03 20.74
C ARG A 104 -39.62 -4.04 21.88
N VAL A 105 -38.44 -3.42 21.95
CA VAL A 105 -38.14 -2.36 22.93
C VAL A 105 -39.03 -1.14 22.72
N ALA A 106 -39.26 -0.73 21.46
CA ALA A 106 -40.14 0.38 21.13
C ALA A 106 -41.62 0.09 21.46
N ALA A 107 -42.07 -1.16 21.31
CA ALA A 107 -43.41 -1.60 21.72
C ALA A 107 -43.57 -1.67 23.25
N SER A 108 -42.51 -2.04 23.98
CA SER A 108 -42.52 -2.13 25.45
C SER A 108 -42.45 -0.77 26.16
N LYS A 109 -42.13 0.31 25.45
CA LYS A 109 -42.06 1.68 25.99
C LYS A 109 -43.33 2.51 25.72
N ARG A 110 -44.38 1.91 25.14
CA ARG A 110 -45.73 2.48 24.98
C ARG A 110 -46.67 1.89 26.01
#